data_AF-A0A845BCW3-F1
#
_entry.id   AF-A0A845BCW3-F1
#
_cell.length_a   1.000
_cell.length_b   1.000
_cell.length_c   1.000
_cell.angle_alpha   90.00
_cell.angle_beta   90.00
_cell.angle_gamma   90.00
#
_symmetry.space_group_name_H-M   'P 1'
#
loop_
_entity.id
_entity.type
_entity.pdbx_description
1 polymer ?
#
loop_
_entity_poly.entity_id
_entity_poly.type
_entity_poly.pdbx_seq_one_letter_code
_entity_poly.pdbx_strand_id
1 'polypeptide(L)'
;MRYTRTLTSLVALFAVGGCATAPQWGLPAVTVTALAETEPVGTAEEDAADDPAIWHNAADPAASLIVATDKKAGLYVYGLDGSTRHFAPGGLLNNVDLVDLGTAGIIVVASDRGNLEQAELKLYRLDPVSARLISLGSVPGGEGEAYGLCLWQNGVALHAFSVLKSGLIEEYRIELGSAPKSVPVLSRRVPSQPEGCVVDPRNGDFYVGEENAGIWRFAAGSAAGILVAPTDGQQLVADVEGLALAPEGADGGWLIASSQGDNAYARYRLPDMEPAGRFRIAAGAFGSTEETDGIELSTKPFGPKYPGGLFVAQDGVNAPSAQNFKLVSWADIEAALAGTAAPE
;
A
#
# COMPACT_ATOMS: atom_id res chain seq x y z
N MET A 1 -70.51 43.04 18.40
CA MET A 1 -69.45 42.45 19.24
C MET A 1 -68.32 41.98 18.32
N ARG A 2 -67.12 42.53 18.51
CA ARG A 2 -65.93 42.26 17.69
C ARG A 2 -65.36 40.89 18.08
N TYR A 3 -65.14 40.00 17.12
CA TYR A 3 -64.31 38.81 17.29
C TYR A 3 -63.08 38.93 16.40
N THR A 4 -61.94 39.02 17.08
CA THR A 4 -60.58 39.14 16.56
C THR A 4 -60.15 37.80 15.94
N ARG A 5 -59.69 37.81 14.69
CA ARG A 5 -59.06 36.63 14.06
C ARG A 5 -57.59 36.60 14.43
N THR A 6 -57.17 35.60 15.19
CA THR A 6 -55.76 35.31 15.47
C THR A 6 -55.21 34.42 14.34
N LEU A 7 -54.24 34.94 13.60
CA LEU A 7 -53.50 34.19 12.58
C LEU A 7 -52.40 33.39 13.30
N THR A 8 -52.48 32.06 13.28
CA THR A 8 -51.43 31.19 13.84
C THR A 8 -50.50 30.77 12.71
N SER A 9 -49.28 31.33 12.70
CA SER A 9 -48.22 30.94 11.78
C SER A 9 -47.69 29.55 12.14
N LEU A 10 -47.86 28.58 11.24
CA LEU A 10 -47.20 27.28 11.35
C LEU A 10 -45.74 27.43 10.91
N VAL A 11 -44.81 27.34 11.86
CA VAL A 11 -43.38 27.20 11.59
C VAL A 11 -43.11 25.74 11.25
N ALA A 12 -42.74 25.45 10.00
CA ALA A 12 -42.25 24.14 9.60
C ALA A 12 -40.81 23.98 10.09
N LEU A 13 -40.60 23.18 11.13
CA LEU A 13 -39.27 22.69 11.51
C LEU A 13 -38.83 21.66 10.46
N PHE A 14 -37.90 22.03 9.58
CA PHE A 14 -37.13 21.06 8.82
C PHE A 14 -36.11 20.41 9.76
N ALA A 15 -36.40 19.19 10.20
CA ALA A 15 -35.39 18.33 10.81
C ALA A 15 -34.42 17.90 9.70
N VAL A 16 -33.24 18.52 9.65
CA VAL A 16 -32.11 18.00 8.87
C VAL A 16 -31.59 16.80 9.66
N GLY A 17 -32.15 15.63 9.40
CA GLY A 17 -31.55 14.37 9.83
C GLY A 17 -30.24 14.20 9.06
N GLY A 18 -29.12 14.53 9.70
CA GLY A 18 -27.83 14.03 9.24
C GLY A 18 -27.91 12.51 9.27
N CYS A 19 -27.96 11.88 8.11
CA CYS A 19 -27.65 10.47 8.00
C CYS A 19 -26.19 10.31 8.41
N ALA A 20 -25.96 10.05 9.69
CA ALA A 20 -24.75 9.34 10.09
C ALA A 20 -24.87 7.96 9.42
N THR A 21 -24.24 7.79 8.27
CA THR A 21 -23.99 6.46 7.70
C THR A 21 -23.25 5.69 8.78
N ALA A 22 -23.89 4.66 9.34
CA ALA A 22 -23.19 3.76 10.24
C ALA A 22 -21.94 3.25 9.51
N PRO A 23 -20.76 3.22 10.16
CA PRO A 23 -19.56 2.68 9.53
C PRO A 23 -19.89 1.29 8.98
N GLN A 24 -19.58 1.08 7.71
CA GLN A 24 -19.88 -0.18 7.05
C GLN A 24 -18.81 -1.18 7.45
N TRP A 25 -19.14 -2.03 8.42
CA TRP A 25 -18.29 -3.16 8.78
C TRP A 25 -18.50 -4.27 7.76
N GLY A 26 -17.42 -4.71 7.10
CA GLY A 26 -17.45 -5.88 6.23
C GLY A 26 -17.63 -7.19 7.02
N LEU A 27 -17.29 -8.32 6.39
CA LEU A 27 -17.31 -9.63 7.06
C LEU A 27 -16.38 -9.64 8.29
N PRO A 28 -16.61 -10.52 9.27
CA PRO A 28 -15.74 -10.63 10.44
C PRO A 28 -14.27 -10.81 10.05
N ALA A 29 -13.38 -10.14 10.78
CA ALA A 29 -11.95 -10.24 10.62
C ALA A 29 -11.32 -10.74 11.92
N VAL A 30 -10.38 -11.67 11.81
CA VAL A 30 -9.58 -12.11 12.96
C VAL A 30 -8.65 -10.99 13.40
N THR A 31 -8.22 -11.01 14.65
CA THR A 31 -7.32 -9.98 15.18
C THR A 31 -5.92 -10.52 15.38
N VAL A 32 -4.95 -9.69 15.03
CA VAL A 32 -3.53 -9.83 15.39
C VAL A 32 -3.06 -8.53 16.04
N THR A 33 -1.87 -8.51 16.60
CA THR A 33 -1.26 -7.31 17.19
C THR A 33 0.12 -7.08 16.59
N ALA A 34 0.51 -5.81 16.45
CA ALA A 34 1.87 -5.46 16.06
C ALA A 34 2.90 -5.88 17.13
N LEU A 35 4.11 -6.23 16.67
CA LEU A 35 5.25 -6.60 17.52
C LEU A 35 6.31 -5.49 17.59
N ALA A 36 6.19 -4.48 16.74
CA ALA A 36 6.92 -3.23 16.75
C ALA A 36 6.15 -2.18 15.92
N GLU A 37 6.59 -0.93 15.99
CA GLU A 37 6.17 0.16 15.12
C GLU A 37 7.37 1.04 14.79
N THR A 38 7.31 1.79 13.69
CA THR A 38 8.34 2.79 13.38
C THR A 38 8.21 4.02 14.26
N GLU A 39 9.31 4.75 14.41
CA GLU A 39 9.22 6.15 14.81
C GLU A 39 8.23 6.89 13.88
N PRO A 40 7.43 7.84 14.41
CA PRO A 40 6.52 8.65 13.61
C PRO A 40 7.23 9.42 12.50
N VAL A 41 6.53 9.64 11.38
CA VAL A 41 7.02 10.56 10.36
C VAL A 41 7.15 11.99 10.92
N GLY A 42 8.00 12.79 10.29
CA GLY A 42 8.30 14.15 10.74
C GLY A 42 7.18 15.14 10.49
N THR A 43 6.28 14.85 9.56
CA THR A 43 5.11 15.67 9.24
C THR A 43 3.98 15.36 10.22
N ALA A 44 3.76 16.24 11.19
CA ALA A 44 2.81 16.03 12.27
C ALA A 44 1.40 16.56 11.92
N GLU A 45 0.38 15.90 12.46
CA GLU A 45 -1.05 16.31 12.36
C GLU A 45 -1.57 16.41 10.90
N GLU A 46 -0.96 15.67 9.98
CA GLU A 46 -1.41 15.56 8.59
C GLU A 46 -1.42 14.10 8.13
N ASP A 47 -2.17 13.85 7.07
CA ASP A 47 -2.10 12.64 6.26
C ASP A 47 -0.77 12.61 5.48
N ALA A 48 0.19 11.84 6.00
CA ALA A 48 1.61 11.93 5.67
C ALA A 48 2.30 10.57 5.47
N ALA A 49 2.28 9.65 6.44
CA ALA A 49 2.86 8.33 6.23
C ALA A 49 1.97 7.56 5.26
N ASP A 50 2.52 6.90 4.26
CA ASP A 50 1.69 6.34 3.17
C ASP A 50 2.06 4.90 2.84
N ASP A 51 3.24 4.65 2.28
CA ASP A 51 3.58 3.37 1.67
C ASP A 51 4.93 2.81 2.14
N PRO A 52 5.00 1.53 2.57
CA PRO A 52 6.24 0.86 2.91
C PRO A 52 6.76 -0.07 1.78
N ALA A 53 8.08 -0.27 1.75
CA ALA A 53 8.76 -1.30 0.96
C ALA A 53 9.84 -1.99 1.81
N ILE A 54 10.00 -3.31 1.69
CA ILE A 54 10.88 -4.10 2.57
C ILE A 54 12.10 -4.63 1.79
N TRP A 55 13.30 -4.25 2.21
CA TRP A 55 14.53 -4.91 1.77
C TRP A 55 14.95 -5.99 2.76
N HIS A 56 14.94 -7.25 2.33
CA HIS A 56 15.41 -8.39 3.11
C HIS A 56 16.92 -8.59 2.96
N ASN A 57 17.64 -8.51 4.08
CA ASN A 57 19.05 -8.84 4.13
C ASN A 57 19.25 -10.34 4.36
N ALA A 58 19.57 -11.08 3.30
CA ALA A 58 19.77 -12.52 3.38
C ALA A 58 20.96 -12.96 4.25
N ALA A 59 22.00 -12.11 4.38
CA ALA A 59 23.20 -12.42 5.17
C ALA A 59 22.99 -12.17 6.67
N ASP A 60 22.17 -11.18 7.01
CA ASP A 60 21.76 -10.87 8.39
C ASP A 60 20.31 -10.37 8.39
N PRO A 61 19.32 -11.28 8.54
CA PRO A 61 17.91 -10.90 8.46
C PRO A 61 17.47 -9.83 9.45
N ALA A 62 18.13 -9.71 10.61
CA ALA A 62 17.82 -8.69 11.61
C ALA A 62 18.28 -7.29 11.18
N ALA A 63 19.23 -7.20 10.24
CA ALA A 63 19.72 -5.97 9.63
C ALA A 63 18.99 -5.60 8.33
N SER A 64 17.81 -6.19 8.09
CA SER A 64 16.89 -5.78 7.02
C SER A 64 16.38 -4.36 7.25
N LEU A 65 15.91 -3.72 6.19
CA LEU A 65 15.49 -2.31 6.21
C LEU A 65 14.09 -2.16 5.63
N ILE A 66 13.38 -1.14 6.10
CA ILE A 66 12.11 -0.69 5.54
C ILE A 66 12.36 0.69 4.94
N VAL A 67 11.96 0.89 3.69
CA VAL A 67 11.88 2.22 3.09
C VAL A 67 10.41 2.62 3.09
N ALA A 68 10.08 3.82 3.52
CA ALA A 68 8.68 4.23 3.53
C ALA A 68 8.50 5.72 3.21
N THR A 69 7.36 6.06 2.64
CA THR A 69 7.04 7.43 2.24
C THR A 69 6.45 8.25 3.38
N ASP A 70 6.90 9.49 3.45
CA ASP A 70 6.12 10.61 3.97
C ASP A 70 5.72 11.43 2.73
N LYS A 71 4.44 11.34 2.34
CA LYS A 71 3.90 11.94 1.09
C LYS A 71 3.89 13.46 1.06
N LYS A 72 4.37 14.10 2.12
CA LYS A 72 4.60 15.54 2.23
C LYS A 72 6.08 15.92 2.19
N ALA A 73 7.01 14.99 2.39
CA ALA A 73 8.40 15.33 2.67
C ALA A 73 9.45 14.49 1.92
N GLY A 74 9.28 13.16 1.78
CA GLY A 74 10.27 12.30 1.17
C GLY A 74 10.26 10.84 1.64
N LEU A 75 11.44 10.22 1.69
CA LEU A 75 11.59 8.81 2.07
C LEU A 75 12.35 8.65 3.38
N TYR A 76 11.80 7.82 4.25
CA TYR A 76 12.48 7.30 5.43
C TYR A 76 13.12 5.94 5.13
N VAL A 77 14.20 5.65 5.83
CA VAL A 77 14.76 4.30 5.98
C VAL A 77 14.72 3.95 7.46
N TYR A 78 14.04 2.87 7.80
CA TYR A 78 13.91 2.35 9.16
C TYR A 78 14.62 1.00 9.31
N GLY A 79 15.07 0.71 10.53
CA GLY A 79 15.40 -0.66 10.93
C GLY A 79 14.16 -1.43 11.38
N LEU A 80 14.27 -2.74 11.57
CA LEU A 80 13.19 -3.56 12.12
C LEU A 80 12.88 -3.30 13.60
N ASP A 81 13.71 -2.50 14.26
CA ASP A 81 13.45 -1.95 15.60
C ASP A 81 12.59 -0.68 15.57
N GLY A 82 12.19 -0.22 14.38
CA GLY A 82 11.38 0.97 14.16
C GLY A 82 12.17 2.27 14.10
N SER A 83 13.46 2.27 14.46
CA SER A 83 14.25 3.50 14.53
C SER A 83 14.63 4.03 13.14
N THR A 84 14.62 5.35 12.99
CA THR A 84 15.04 6.02 11.76
C THR A 84 16.55 5.85 11.55
N ARG A 85 16.94 5.29 10.40
CA ARG A 85 18.34 5.18 9.96
C ARG A 85 18.74 6.34 9.07
N HIS A 86 17.82 6.76 8.21
CA HIS A 86 18.04 7.84 7.27
C HIS A 86 16.72 8.50 6.88
N PHE A 87 16.78 9.78 6.55
CA PHE A 87 15.72 10.48 5.86
C PHE A 87 16.30 11.14 4.61
N ALA A 88 15.65 10.90 3.46
CA ALA A 88 16.00 11.48 2.18
C ALA A 88 14.89 12.47 1.76
N PRO A 89 15.14 13.79 1.84
CA PRO A 89 14.18 14.78 1.36
C PRO A 89 13.87 14.55 -0.11
N GLY A 90 12.58 14.38 -0.39
CA GLY A 90 12.08 13.86 -1.65
C GLY A 90 11.05 14.76 -2.31
N GLY A 91 10.36 15.61 -1.54
CA GLY A 91 9.19 16.34 -2.01
C GLY A 91 7.92 15.52 -1.77
N LEU A 92 6.98 15.59 -2.70
CA LEU A 92 5.68 14.93 -2.60
C LEU A 92 5.75 13.52 -3.19
N LEU A 93 6.45 12.61 -2.51
CA LEU A 93 6.60 11.22 -2.94
C LEU A 93 5.47 10.36 -2.39
N ASN A 94 4.66 9.73 -3.24
CA ASN A 94 3.44 9.04 -2.80
C ASN A 94 3.72 7.59 -2.39
N ASN A 95 3.93 6.69 -3.36
CA ASN A 95 4.27 5.27 -3.13
C ASN A 95 5.75 4.98 -3.36
N VAL A 96 6.24 3.89 -2.79
CA VAL A 96 7.63 3.44 -2.93
C VAL A 96 7.69 1.93 -3.05
N ASP A 97 8.55 1.45 -3.94
CA ASP A 97 8.87 0.03 -4.04
C ASP A 97 10.37 -0.15 -4.33
N LEU A 98 10.90 -1.34 -4.08
CA LEU A 98 12.30 -1.66 -4.23
C LEU A 98 12.55 -3.05 -4.81
N VAL A 99 13.68 -3.17 -5.50
CA VAL A 99 14.18 -4.44 -6.03
C VAL A 99 15.67 -4.57 -5.75
N ASP A 100 16.07 -5.71 -5.20
CA ASP A 100 17.49 -6.07 -5.10
C ASP A 100 17.96 -6.75 -6.39
N LEU A 101 18.68 -6.01 -7.23
CA LEU A 101 19.23 -6.49 -8.51
C LEU A 101 20.60 -7.15 -8.33
N GLY A 102 20.97 -7.56 -7.11
CA GLY A 102 22.23 -8.21 -6.80
C GLY A 102 23.42 -7.28 -7.05
N THR A 103 24.29 -7.61 -8.01
CA THR A 103 25.51 -6.82 -8.28
C THR A 103 25.21 -5.40 -8.79
N ALA A 104 24.01 -5.15 -9.32
CA ALA A 104 23.59 -3.80 -9.71
C ALA A 104 23.11 -2.95 -8.50
N GLY A 105 22.97 -3.57 -7.33
CA GLY A 105 22.54 -2.98 -6.08
C GLY A 105 21.02 -2.99 -5.88
N ILE A 106 20.61 -2.45 -4.73
CA ILE A 106 19.21 -2.33 -4.34
C ILE A 106 18.67 -1.01 -4.88
N ILE A 107 17.70 -1.09 -5.78
CA ILE A 107 17.08 0.06 -6.43
C ILE A 107 15.75 0.32 -5.76
N VAL A 108 15.54 1.58 -5.39
CA VAL A 108 14.30 2.08 -4.80
C VAL A 108 13.72 3.09 -5.78
N VAL A 109 12.44 3.01 -6.05
CA VAL A 109 11.73 3.99 -6.89
C VAL A 109 10.54 4.50 -6.10
N ALA A 110 10.25 5.80 -6.20
CA ALA A 110 9.05 6.41 -5.65
C ALA A 110 8.31 7.22 -6.72
N SER A 111 6.99 7.25 -6.66
CA SER A 111 6.17 8.14 -7.50
C SER A 111 6.26 9.57 -6.96
N ASP A 112 6.48 10.55 -7.82
CA ASP A 112 6.63 11.97 -7.44
C ASP A 112 5.52 12.80 -8.09
N ARG A 113 4.65 13.37 -7.24
CA ARG A 113 3.53 14.23 -7.62
C ARG A 113 3.81 15.71 -7.44
N GLY A 114 5.09 16.12 -7.37
CA GLY A 114 5.48 17.53 -7.30
C GLY A 114 4.98 18.38 -8.47
N ASN A 115 4.66 17.75 -9.60
CA ASN A 115 3.92 18.34 -10.72
C ASN A 115 2.66 17.52 -11.02
N LEU A 116 1.49 18.12 -10.82
CA LEU A 116 0.19 17.44 -10.99
C LEU A 116 -0.17 17.13 -12.46
N GLU A 117 0.54 17.73 -13.41
CA GLU A 117 0.32 17.50 -14.85
C GLU A 117 1.34 16.51 -15.44
N GLN A 118 2.44 16.23 -14.73
CA GLN A 118 3.52 15.40 -15.24
C GLN A 118 4.15 14.59 -14.11
N ALA A 119 3.76 13.32 -14.02
CA ALA A 119 4.31 12.38 -13.08
C ALA A 119 5.80 12.15 -13.34
N GLU A 120 6.57 12.07 -12.26
CA GLU A 120 7.94 11.61 -12.29
C GLU A 120 8.09 10.33 -11.45
N LEU A 121 9.09 9.54 -11.79
CA LEU A 121 9.60 8.45 -10.98
C LEU A 121 10.95 8.86 -10.44
N LYS A 122 11.10 8.90 -9.12
CA LYS A 122 12.33 9.28 -8.45
C LYS A 122 13.09 8.03 -8.01
N LEU A 123 14.35 7.92 -8.45
CA LEU A 123 15.16 6.72 -8.26
C LEU A 123 16.25 6.96 -7.21
N TYR A 124 16.45 5.95 -6.38
CA TYR A 124 17.53 5.89 -5.40
C TYR A 124 18.22 4.52 -5.46
N ARG A 125 19.46 4.49 -4.96
CA ARG A 125 20.12 3.26 -4.53
C ARG A 125 20.12 3.21 -3.01
N LEU A 126 19.65 2.10 -2.45
CA LEU A 126 19.81 1.83 -1.03
C LEU A 126 21.22 1.24 -0.80
N ASP A 127 22.02 1.91 0.02
CA ASP A 127 23.26 1.35 0.56
C ASP A 127 22.94 0.59 1.85
N PRO A 128 23.02 -0.75 1.85
CA PRO A 128 22.63 -1.55 3.01
C PRO A 128 23.64 -1.48 4.16
N VAL A 129 24.88 -1.02 3.91
CA VAL A 129 25.91 -0.92 4.95
C VAL A 129 25.69 0.34 5.78
N SER A 130 25.44 1.48 5.12
CA SER A 130 25.17 2.74 5.81
C SER A 130 23.67 2.98 6.10
N ALA A 131 22.78 2.14 5.53
CA ALA A 131 21.33 2.29 5.57
C ALA A 131 20.84 3.64 5.01
N ARG A 132 21.46 4.11 3.92
CA ARG A 132 21.16 5.42 3.30
C ARG A 132 20.68 5.26 1.88
N LEU A 133 19.80 6.19 1.48
CA LEU A 133 19.37 6.34 0.09
C LEU A 133 20.30 7.33 -0.62
N ILE A 134 20.79 6.92 -1.79
CA ILE A 134 21.62 7.73 -2.68
C ILE A 134 20.79 8.02 -3.92
N SER A 135 20.48 9.29 -4.18
CA SER A 135 19.69 9.69 -5.35
C SER A 135 20.40 9.32 -6.65
N LEU A 136 19.64 8.74 -7.58
CA LEU A 136 20.06 8.44 -8.95
C LEU A 136 19.45 9.42 -9.97
N GLY A 137 18.50 10.25 -9.55
CA GLY A 137 17.77 11.20 -10.39
C GLY A 137 16.29 10.84 -10.56
N SER A 138 15.60 11.59 -11.42
CA SER A 138 14.20 11.37 -11.77
C SER A 138 14.08 11.04 -13.26
N VAL A 139 13.04 10.30 -13.62
CA VAL A 139 12.66 10.00 -15.01
C VAL A 139 11.15 10.23 -15.19
N PRO A 140 10.65 10.47 -16.42
CA PRO A 140 9.22 10.61 -16.65
C PRO A 140 8.42 9.37 -16.21
N GLY A 141 7.29 9.60 -15.56
CA GLY A 141 6.33 8.58 -15.10
C GLY A 141 4.94 8.67 -15.76
N GLY A 142 4.73 9.59 -16.70
CA GLY A 142 3.48 9.72 -17.46
C GLY A 142 2.89 11.13 -17.41
N GLU A 143 1.84 11.36 -18.19
CA GLU A 143 1.08 12.61 -18.20
C GLU A 143 -0.06 12.52 -17.16
N GLY A 144 -0.05 13.44 -16.19
CA GLY A 144 -1.00 13.49 -15.07
C GLY A 144 -0.34 13.39 -13.69
N GLU A 145 -1.17 13.33 -12.65
CA GLU A 145 -0.73 13.28 -11.25
C GLU A 145 -0.26 11.88 -10.89
N ALA A 146 1.01 11.77 -10.46
CA ALA A 146 1.58 10.53 -9.92
C ALA A 146 0.83 10.11 -8.65
N TYR A 147 0.63 8.80 -8.47
CA TYR A 147 -0.10 8.27 -7.33
C TYR A 147 0.52 6.93 -6.91
N GLY A 148 -0.06 5.79 -7.28
CA GLY A 148 0.50 4.47 -7.04
C GLY A 148 1.82 4.17 -7.77
N LEU A 149 2.59 3.22 -7.23
CA LEU A 149 3.82 2.70 -7.83
C LEU A 149 4.07 1.25 -7.39
N CYS A 150 4.51 0.41 -8.33
CA CYS A 150 5.13 -0.88 -8.01
C CYS A 150 6.15 -1.26 -9.09
N LEU A 151 7.07 -2.14 -8.73
CA LEU A 151 8.18 -2.59 -9.55
C LEU A 151 8.03 -4.06 -9.92
N TRP A 152 8.70 -4.44 -11.01
CA TRP A 152 8.82 -5.82 -11.42
C TRP A 152 10.20 -6.10 -12.00
N GLN A 153 10.83 -7.17 -11.51
CA GLN A 153 12.06 -7.68 -12.09
C GLN A 153 11.76 -8.86 -13.01
N ASN A 154 11.91 -8.65 -14.32
CA ASN A 154 11.83 -9.71 -15.31
C ASN A 154 13.25 -10.10 -15.78
N GLY A 155 13.82 -11.11 -15.14
CA GLY A 155 15.22 -11.49 -15.34
C GLY A 155 16.17 -10.37 -14.93
N VAL A 156 16.79 -9.69 -15.90
CA VAL A 156 17.68 -8.53 -15.65
C VAL A 156 17.00 -7.19 -15.89
N ALA A 157 15.78 -7.19 -16.45
CA ALA A 157 15.05 -5.96 -16.72
C ALA A 157 14.28 -5.51 -15.47
N LEU A 158 14.43 -4.24 -15.11
CA LEU A 158 13.61 -3.56 -14.11
C LEU A 158 12.47 -2.84 -14.81
N HIS A 159 11.25 -3.13 -14.42
CA HIS A 159 10.04 -2.45 -14.85
C HIS A 159 9.46 -1.65 -13.68
N ALA A 160 8.88 -0.48 -13.98
CA ALA A 160 8.12 0.33 -13.05
C ALA A 160 6.74 0.60 -13.63
N PHE A 161 5.71 0.40 -12.80
CA PHE A 161 4.32 0.66 -13.12
C PHE A 161 3.92 1.96 -12.42
N SER A 162 3.86 3.05 -13.18
CA SER A 162 3.38 4.34 -12.70
C SER A 162 1.87 4.36 -12.77
N VAL A 163 1.22 4.34 -11.61
CA VAL A 163 -0.25 4.31 -11.49
C VAL A 163 -0.70 5.73 -11.22
N LEU A 164 -1.41 6.34 -12.17
CA LEU A 164 -1.81 7.73 -12.11
C LEU A 164 -3.23 7.84 -11.58
N LYS A 165 -3.47 8.90 -10.81
CA LYS A 165 -4.77 9.19 -10.16
C LYS A 165 -5.97 9.20 -11.12
N SER A 166 -5.73 9.45 -12.40
CA SER A 166 -6.77 9.48 -13.45
C SER A 166 -7.26 8.10 -13.91
N GLY A 167 -6.69 7.00 -13.41
CA GLY A 167 -6.93 5.65 -13.93
C GLY A 167 -5.94 5.18 -14.99
N LEU A 168 -5.04 6.06 -15.45
CA LEU A 168 -3.97 5.70 -16.40
C LEU A 168 -2.85 4.93 -15.69
N ILE A 169 -2.37 3.85 -16.28
CA ILE A 169 -1.25 3.07 -15.77
C ILE A 169 -0.21 2.96 -16.88
N GLU A 170 0.99 3.48 -16.62
CA GLU A 170 2.12 3.47 -17.56
C GLU A 170 3.20 2.51 -17.07
N GLU A 171 3.49 1.48 -17.86
CA GLU A 171 4.62 0.57 -17.62
C GLU A 171 5.86 1.07 -18.36
N TYR A 172 6.95 1.23 -17.61
CA TYR A 172 8.25 1.62 -18.13
C TYR A 172 9.29 0.55 -17.84
N ARG A 173 10.18 0.30 -18.79
CA ARG A 173 11.46 -0.35 -18.52
C ARG A 173 12.46 0.70 -18.07
N ILE A 174 13.06 0.48 -16.91
CA ILE A 174 14.04 1.38 -16.30
C ILE A 174 15.44 0.99 -16.75
N GLU A 175 16.12 1.92 -17.43
CA GLU A 175 17.53 1.79 -17.78
C GLU A 175 18.38 2.52 -16.75
N LEU A 176 19.16 1.76 -15.98
CA LEU A 176 20.12 2.29 -15.02
C LEU A 176 21.41 2.72 -15.75
N GLY A 177 22.05 3.78 -15.25
CA GLY A 177 23.29 4.31 -15.81
C GLY A 177 23.76 5.54 -15.03
N SER A 178 24.67 6.32 -15.60
CA SER A 178 25.07 7.61 -15.01
C SER A 178 23.93 8.63 -14.98
N ALA A 179 22.96 8.47 -15.88
CA ALA A 179 21.67 9.14 -15.86
C ALA A 179 20.60 8.08 -16.19
N PRO A 180 19.61 7.84 -15.31
CA PRO A 180 18.58 6.86 -15.55
C PRO A 180 17.64 7.30 -16.68
N LYS A 181 16.94 6.33 -17.29
CA LYS A 181 15.89 6.57 -18.28
C LYS A 181 14.70 5.66 -18.03
N SER A 182 13.51 6.16 -18.27
CA SER A 182 12.31 5.35 -18.45
C SER A 182 12.04 5.16 -19.94
N VAL A 183 11.85 3.91 -20.36
CA VAL A 183 11.49 3.54 -21.74
C VAL A 183 10.05 3.01 -21.70
N PRO A 184 9.07 3.67 -22.36
CA PRO A 184 7.69 3.20 -22.35
C PRO A 184 7.57 1.78 -22.90
N VAL A 185 6.79 0.94 -22.22
CA VAL A 185 6.52 -0.45 -22.61
C VAL A 185 5.06 -0.62 -22.98
N LEU A 186 4.15 -0.27 -22.08
CA LEU A 186 2.73 -0.52 -22.26
C LEU A 186 1.89 0.43 -21.40
N SER A 187 0.86 0.99 -22.02
CA SER A 187 -0.15 1.81 -21.36
C SER A 187 -1.44 1.01 -21.15
N ARG A 188 -2.05 1.17 -19.97
CA ARG A 188 -3.28 0.49 -19.55
C ARG A 188 -4.19 1.49 -18.84
N ARG A 189 -5.45 1.12 -18.62
CA ARG A 189 -6.40 1.99 -17.94
C ARG A 189 -7.43 1.21 -17.14
N VAL A 190 -7.76 1.72 -15.96
CA VAL A 190 -8.98 1.40 -15.21
C VAL A 190 -9.93 2.62 -15.23
N PRO A 191 -11.23 2.43 -14.95
CA PRO A 191 -12.23 3.51 -15.11
C PRO A 191 -12.04 4.74 -14.22
N SER A 192 -11.58 4.58 -12.99
CA SER A 192 -11.40 5.67 -12.01
C SER A 192 -10.11 5.54 -11.21
N GLN A 193 -10.00 6.22 -10.07
CA GLN A 193 -8.76 6.41 -9.30
C GLN A 193 -8.20 5.08 -8.77
N PRO A 194 -6.97 4.71 -9.17
CA PRO A 194 -6.25 3.57 -8.64
C PRO A 194 -4.97 3.97 -7.90
N GLU A 195 -4.54 3.14 -6.94
CA GLU A 195 -3.31 3.39 -6.19
C GLU A 195 -2.51 2.11 -5.97
N GLY A 196 -2.87 1.33 -4.96
CA GLY A 196 -2.11 0.16 -4.54
C GLY A 196 -1.94 -0.83 -5.68
N CYS A 197 -0.69 -1.21 -5.94
CA CYS A 197 -0.39 -2.16 -7.01
C CYS A 197 0.73 -3.13 -6.64
N VAL A 198 0.69 -4.30 -7.24
CA VAL A 198 1.69 -5.35 -7.10
C VAL A 198 1.84 -6.12 -8.41
N VAL A 199 3.03 -6.65 -8.65
CA VAL A 199 3.29 -7.52 -9.80
C VAL A 199 3.79 -8.86 -9.29
N ASP A 200 3.14 -9.95 -9.67
CA ASP A 200 3.62 -11.28 -9.34
C ASP A 200 4.97 -11.52 -10.05
N PRO A 201 6.07 -11.69 -9.32
CA PRO A 201 7.40 -11.76 -9.91
C PRO A 201 7.60 -13.01 -10.79
N ARG A 202 6.74 -14.03 -10.67
CA ARG A 202 6.87 -15.31 -11.37
C ARG A 202 6.34 -15.25 -12.80
N ASN A 203 5.22 -14.56 -13.01
CA ASN A 203 4.49 -14.56 -14.28
C ASN A 203 4.24 -13.15 -14.85
N GLY A 204 4.47 -12.08 -14.06
CA GLY A 204 4.25 -10.70 -14.47
C GLY A 204 2.78 -10.27 -14.47
N ASP A 205 1.89 -11.03 -13.82
CA ASP A 205 0.52 -10.59 -13.60
C ASP A 205 0.55 -9.35 -12.69
N PHE A 206 -0.02 -8.26 -13.21
CA PHE A 206 -0.11 -6.97 -12.53
C PHE A 206 -1.50 -6.83 -11.90
N TYR A 207 -1.53 -6.52 -10.62
CA TYR A 207 -2.74 -6.24 -9.86
C TYR A 207 -2.74 -4.78 -9.41
N VAL A 208 -3.91 -4.13 -9.48
CA VAL A 208 -4.09 -2.75 -9.04
C VAL A 208 -5.47 -2.55 -8.42
N GLY A 209 -5.52 -1.87 -7.28
CA GLY A 209 -6.75 -1.44 -6.64
C GLY A 209 -7.29 -0.19 -7.33
N GLU A 210 -8.50 -0.26 -7.89
CA GLU A 210 -9.33 0.91 -8.17
C GLU A 210 -10.16 1.17 -6.90
N GLU A 211 -9.86 2.25 -6.18
CA GLU A 211 -10.26 2.47 -4.77
C GLU A 211 -11.72 2.13 -4.50
N ASN A 212 -12.61 2.63 -5.36
CA ASN A 212 -14.06 2.50 -5.16
C ASN A 212 -14.70 1.32 -5.91
N ALA A 213 -13.94 0.56 -6.70
CA ALA A 213 -14.48 -0.50 -7.55
C ALA A 213 -13.94 -1.90 -7.24
N GLY A 214 -12.68 -2.02 -6.82
CA GLY A 214 -12.05 -3.30 -6.51
C GLY A 214 -10.69 -3.51 -7.17
N ILE A 215 -10.22 -4.75 -7.11
CA ILE A 215 -8.90 -5.16 -7.61
C ILE A 215 -9.03 -5.64 -9.05
N TRP A 216 -8.24 -5.02 -9.92
CA TRP A 216 -8.07 -5.42 -11.32
C TRP A 216 -6.83 -6.29 -11.49
N ARG A 217 -6.88 -7.25 -12.40
CA ARG A 217 -5.73 -8.03 -12.88
C ARG A 217 -5.49 -7.79 -14.36
N PHE A 218 -4.24 -7.56 -14.73
CA PHE A 218 -3.75 -7.53 -16.10
C PHE A 218 -2.68 -8.61 -16.27
N ALA A 219 -2.86 -9.49 -17.26
CA ALA A 219 -1.80 -10.42 -17.63
C ALA A 219 -0.56 -9.67 -18.14
N ALA A 220 0.63 -10.24 -17.95
CA ALA A 220 1.87 -9.68 -18.47
C ALA A 220 1.76 -9.32 -19.96
N GLY A 221 2.09 -8.06 -20.31
CA GLY A 221 2.00 -7.57 -21.69
C GLY A 221 0.58 -7.34 -22.23
N SER A 222 -0.48 -7.48 -21.43
CA SER A 222 -1.86 -7.17 -21.82
C SER A 222 -2.30 -5.79 -21.35
N ALA A 223 -2.90 -4.99 -22.24
CA ALA A 223 -3.59 -3.76 -21.87
C ALA A 223 -5.04 -3.99 -21.39
N ALA A 224 -5.61 -5.17 -21.66
CA ALA A 224 -6.92 -5.54 -21.19
C ALA A 224 -6.82 -6.15 -19.78
N GLY A 225 -7.52 -5.52 -18.83
CA GLY A 225 -7.66 -5.99 -17.46
C GLY A 225 -9.03 -6.59 -17.21
N ILE A 226 -9.12 -7.37 -16.14
CA ILE A 226 -10.38 -7.90 -15.61
C ILE A 226 -10.49 -7.53 -14.13
N LEU A 227 -11.69 -7.13 -13.69
CA LEU A 227 -11.98 -6.94 -12.27
C LEU A 227 -12.08 -8.32 -11.62
N VAL A 228 -11.15 -8.65 -10.73
CA VAL A 228 -11.03 -9.98 -10.11
C VAL A 228 -11.56 -10.03 -8.68
N ALA A 229 -11.63 -8.89 -7.99
CA ALA A 229 -12.25 -8.79 -6.67
C ALA A 229 -12.96 -7.43 -6.53
N PRO A 230 -14.29 -7.35 -6.72
CA PRO A 230 -15.02 -6.09 -6.59
C PRO A 230 -15.10 -5.62 -5.13
N THR A 231 -15.30 -4.32 -4.92
CA THR A 231 -15.76 -3.77 -3.64
C THR A 231 -17.21 -4.20 -3.39
N ASP A 232 -17.37 -5.30 -2.66
CA ASP A 232 -18.68 -5.91 -2.36
C ASP A 232 -19.27 -5.42 -1.03
N GLY A 233 -18.52 -4.59 -0.30
CA GLY A 233 -18.89 -4.10 1.02
C GLY A 233 -18.86 -5.16 2.12
N GLN A 234 -18.30 -6.33 1.81
CA GLN A 234 -18.24 -7.51 2.66
C GLN A 234 -16.79 -7.97 2.82
N GLN A 235 -16.24 -8.64 1.81
CA GLN A 235 -14.83 -9.04 1.82
C GLN A 235 -13.93 -7.81 1.67
N LEU A 236 -14.34 -6.87 0.81
CA LEU A 236 -13.60 -5.65 0.50
C LEU A 236 -14.52 -4.43 0.61
N VAL A 237 -14.19 -3.53 1.51
CA VAL A 237 -14.89 -2.27 1.73
C VAL A 237 -14.01 -1.16 1.19
N ALA A 238 -14.54 -0.37 0.24
CA ALA A 238 -13.82 0.76 -0.32
C ALA A 238 -13.42 1.76 0.78
N ASP A 239 -12.24 2.38 0.72
CA ASP A 239 -11.33 2.36 -0.43
C ASP A 239 -10.35 1.16 -0.44
N VAL A 240 -10.02 0.68 -1.64
CA VAL A 240 -8.99 -0.35 -1.89
C VAL A 240 -7.63 0.32 -2.04
N GLU A 241 -6.82 0.23 -1.01
CA GLU A 241 -5.52 0.90 -0.95
C GLU A 241 -4.38 -0.07 -1.28
N GLY A 242 -3.32 -0.08 -0.45
CA GLY A 242 -2.13 -0.90 -0.65
C GLY A 242 -2.46 -2.37 -0.90
N LEU A 243 -1.71 -2.97 -1.83
CA LEU A 243 -1.76 -4.39 -2.14
C LEU A 243 -0.42 -5.02 -1.76
N ALA A 244 -0.43 -6.26 -1.30
CA ALA A 244 0.77 -7.03 -1.03
C ALA A 244 0.63 -8.48 -1.50
N LEU A 245 1.74 -9.15 -1.82
CA LEU A 245 1.74 -10.54 -2.29
C LEU A 245 2.51 -11.47 -1.34
N ALA A 246 2.00 -12.68 -1.18
CA ALA A 246 2.73 -13.83 -0.65
C ALA A 246 2.68 -14.99 -1.68
N PRO A 247 3.50 -14.93 -2.75
CA PRO A 247 3.49 -15.94 -3.79
C PRO A 247 4.00 -17.30 -3.27
N GLU A 248 3.33 -18.38 -3.66
CA GLU A 248 3.73 -19.76 -3.35
C GLU A 248 3.66 -20.67 -4.59
N GLY A 249 4.73 -21.44 -4.81
CA GLY A 249 4.79 -22.35 -5.96
C GLY A 249 4.79 -21.62 -7.31
N ALA A 250 4.12 -22.17 -8.31
CA ALA A 250 4.11 -21.63 -9.66
C ALA A 250 3.19 -20.40 -9.82
N ASP A 251 1.99 -20.46 -9.26
CA ASP A 251 0.91 -19.47 -9.42
C ASP A 251 0.03 -19.31 -8.16
N GLY A 252 0.29 -20.08 -7.11
CA GLY A 252 -0.46 -20.04 -5.85
C GLY A 252 0.02 -18.95 -4.89
N GLY A 253 -0.48 -19.02 -3.66
CA GLY A 253 -0.19 -18.08 -2.59
C GLY A 253 -1.35 -17.12 -2.33
N TRP A 254 -1.03 -15.92 -1.85
CA TRP A 254 -2.01 -14.95 -1.39
C TRP A 254 -1.78 -13.55 -1.96
N LEU A 255 -2.88 -12.84 -2.20
CA LEU A 255 -2.91 -11.39 -2.32
C LEU A 255 -3.60 -10.82 -1.08
N ILE A 256 -2.99 -9.81 -0.47
CA ILE A 256 -3.56 -9.02 0.63
C ILE A 256 -3.90 -7.64 0.10
N ALA A 257 -5.07 -7.12 0.48
CA ALA A 257 -5.50 -5.77 0.17
C ALA A 257 -5.85 -5.03 1.45
N SER A 258 -5.41 -3.77 1.57
CA SER A 258 -5.94 -2.85 2.55
C SER A 258 -7.38 -2.49 2.18
N SER A 259 -8.31 -2.86 3.06
CA SER A 259 -9.73 -2.54 3.00
C SER A 259 -9.95 -1.35 3.93
N GLN A 260 -9.57 -0.17 3.44
CA GLN A 260 -9.39 1.02 4.28
C GLN A 260 -10.70 1.44 4.96
N GLY A 261 -11.82 1.38 4.23
CA GLY A 261 -13.11 1.84 4.73
C GLY A 261 -13.68 1.08 5.93
N ASP A 262 -13.11 -0.06 6.30
CA ASP A 262 -13.44 -0.76 7.54
C ASP A 262 -12.22 -1.21 8.37
N ASN A 263 -11.06 -0.56 8.15
CA ASN A 263 -9.82 -0.77 8.89
C ASN A 263 -9.43 -2.26 8.97
N ALA A 264 -9.49 -2.96 7.83
CA ALA A 264 -9.19 -4.39 7.75
C ALA A 264 -8.29 -4.73 6.56
N TYR A 265 -7.82 -5.96 6.53
CA TYR A 265 -7.01 -6.51 5.46
C TYR A 265 -7.70 -7.74 4.88
N ALA A 266 -8.03 -7.69 3.60
CA ALA A 266 -8.71 -8.77 2.88
C ALA A 266 -7.66 -9.70 2.24
N ARG A 267 -7.80 -11.02 2.43
CA ARG A 267 -6.93 -12.02 1.81
C ARG A 267 -7.65 -12.74 0.68
N TYR A 268 -6.96 -12.93 -0.44
CA TYR A 268 -7.44 -13.67 -1.60
C TYR A 268 -6.44 -14.76 -2.00
N ARG A 269 -6.94 -15.93 -2.42
CA ARG A 269 -6.10 -17.02 -2.93
C ARG A 269 -5.72 -16.78 -4.39
N LEU A 270 -4.43 -16.84 -4.69
CA LEU A 270 -3.94 -16.84 -6.07
C LEU A 270 -4.06 -18.24 -6.70
N PRO A 271 -4.29 -18.37 -8.02
CA PRO A 271 -4.47 -17.28 -8.98
C PRO A 271 -5.94 -16.85 -9.17
N ASP A 272 -6.89 -17.58 -8.60
CA ASP A 272 -8.33 -17.40 -8.89
C ASP A 272 -8.97 -16.21 -8.17
N MET A 273 -8.26 -15.60 -7.21
CA MET A 273 -8.72 -14.49 -6.37
C MET A 273 -9.94 -14.83 -5.51
N GLU A 274 -10.03 -16.10 -5.06
CA GLU A 274 -11.07 -16.54 -4.14
C GLU A 274 -10.87 -15.93 -2.74
N PRO A 275 -11.89 -15.32 -2.11
CA PRO A 275 -11.81 -14.81 -0.75
C PRO A 275 -11.32 -15.86 0.25
N ALA A 276 -10.33 -15.51 1.06
CA ALA A 276 -9.65 -16.42 1.97
C ALA A 276 -9.56 -15.86 3.40
N GLY A 277 -10.57 -15.09 3.81
CA GLY A 277 -10.67 -14.49 5.14
C GLY A 277 -10.13 -13.06 5.22
N ARG A 278 -10.21 -12.48 6.41
CA ARG A 278 -9.86 -11.09 6.70
C ARG A 278 -9.20 -11.00 8.07
N PHE A 279 -8.31 -10.03 8.25
CA PHE A 279 -7.72 -9.75 9.56
C PHE A 279 -7.66 -8.24 9.86
N ARG A 280 -7.45 -7.89 11.13
CA ARG A 280 -7.18 -6.53 11.62
C ARG A 280 -5.98 -6.52 12.54
N ILE A 281 -5.24 -5.42 12.55
CA ILE A 281 -4.24 -5.15 13.58
C ILE A 281 -4.95 -4.43 14.72
N ALA A 282 -5.33 -5.18 15.74
CA ALA A 282 -6.02 -4.66 16.92
C ALA A 282 -5.03 -4.03 17.89
N ALA A 283 -5.55 -3.21 18.81
CA ALA A 283 -4.76 -2.52 19.81
C ALA A 283 -3.95 -3.51 20.67
N GLY A 284 -2.62 -3.46 20.52
CA GLY A 284 -1.66 -4.18 21.34
C GLY A 284 -0.77 -3.23 22.13
N ALA A 285 0.51 -3.60 22.30
CA ALA A 285 1.50 -2.73 22.92
C ALA A 285 1.85 -1.48 22.08
N PHE A 286 1.60 -1.52 20.77
CA PHE A 286 1.97 -0.51 19.78
C PHE A 286 0.74 0.10 19.08
N GLY A 287 -0.42 0.11 19.75
CA GLY A 287 -1.68 0.56 19.15
C GLY A 287 -2.27 -0.43 18.15
N SER A 288 -3.29 0.03 17.42
CA SER A 288 -3.93 -0.63 16.27
C SER A 288 -3.42 -0.02 14.96
N THR A 289 -3.99 -0.44 13.84
CA THR A 289 -3.99 0.36 12.61
C THR A 289 -5.40 0.80 12.26
N GLU A 290 -5.53 2.03 11.79
CA GLU A 290 -6.76 2.57 11.21
C GLU A 290 -6.40 3.38 9.96
N GLU A 291 -7.33 3.47 8.99
CA GLU A 291 -7.18 4.23 7.75
C GLU A 291 -5.90 3.87 6.97
N THR A 292 -5.53 2.57 6.94
CA THR A 292 -4.29 2.12 6.29
C THR A 292 -4.30 2.39 4.78
N ASP A 293 -3.36 3.22 4.32
CA ASP A 293 -3.00 3.36 2.90
C ASP A 293 -2.15 2.15 2.43
N GLY A 294 -0.83 2.26 2.49
CA GLY A 294 0.11 1.26 1.97
C GLY A 294 0.40 0.09 2.92
N ILE A 295 0.66 -1.06 2.31
CA ILE A 295 1.05 -2.31 2.97
C ILE A 295 2.14 -3.03 2.17
N GLU A 296 3.00 -3.77 2.86
CA GLU A 296 4.02 -4.62 2.24
C GLU A 296 4.14 -5.94 2.99
N LEU A 297 4.43 -7.02 2.26
CA LEU A 297 4.54 -8.37 2.79
C LEU A 297 5.78 -9.07 2.24
N SER A 298 6.59 -9.58 3.16
CA SER A 298 7.63 -10.54 2.81
C SER A 298 7.48 -11.82 3.62
N THR A 299 7.46 -12.96 2.94
CA THR A 299 7.38 -14.30 3.56
C THR A 299 8.74 -14.86 3.99
N LYS A 300 9.82 -14.08 3.81
CA LYS A 300 11.18 -14.46 4.25
C LYS A 300 11.31 -14.27 5.77
N PRO A 301 12.19 -15.01 6.46
CA PRO A 301 12.41 -14.80 7.89
C PRO A 301 13.18 -13.48 8.15
N PHE A 302 12.74 -12.69 9.13
CA PHE A 302 13.39 -11.43 9.56
C PHE A 302 13.93 -11.52 11.00
N GLY A 303 14.52 -12.67 11.33
CA GLY A 303 15.02 -12.98 12.67
C GLY A 303 13.94 -13.52 13.62
N PRO A 304 14.24 -13.65 14.93
CA PRO A 304 13.41 -14.39 15.87
C PRO A 304 12.01 -13.82 16.09
N LYS A 305 11.81 -12.51 15.89
CA LYS A 305 10.49 -11.86 16.02
C LYS A 305 9.55 -12.16 14.86
N TYR A 306 10.10 -12.46 13.69
CA TYR A 306 9.38 -12.58 12.43
C TYR A 306 9.84 -13.84 11.67
N PRO A 307 9.71 -15.04 12.27
CA PRO A 307 10.32 -16.26 11.74
C PRO A 307 9.64 -16.76 10.45
N GLY A 308 8.37 -16.40 10.23
CA GLY A 308 7.60 -16.79 9.03
C GLY A 308 7.31 -15.65 8.07
N GLY A 309 7.89 -14.46 8.27
CA GLY A 309 7.59 -13.28 7.46
C GLY A 309 7.25 -12.05 8.26
N LEU A 310 7.30 -10.92 7.58
CA LEU A 310 7.00 -9.59 8.08
C LEU A 310 5.91 -8.96 7.21
N PHE A 311 4.82 -8.53 7.84
CA PHE A 311 3.80 -7.67 7.26
C PHE A 311 3.96 -6.27 7.85
N VAL A 312 4.07 -5.26 6.99
CA VAL A 312 4.15 -3.85 7.38
C VAL A 312 2.91 -3.15 6.87
N ALA A 313 2.26 -2.37 7.74
CA ALA A 313 1.08 -1.59 7.41
C ALA A 313 1.22 -0.18 7.95
N GLN A 314 0.85 0.81 7.14
CA GLN A 314 0.69 2.18 7.59
C GLN A 314 -0.43 2.28 8.64
N ASP A 315 -0.28 3.20 9.59
CA ASP A 315 -1.29 3.59 10.56
C ASP A 315 -1.64 5.08 10.41
N GLY A 316 -2.83 5.34 9.87
CA GLY A 316 -3.36 6.68 9.66
C GLY A 316 -3.73 7.40 10.95
N VAL A 317 -3.89 6.68 12.07
CA VAL A 317 -4.36 7.22 13.36
C VAL A 317 -3.46 6.78 14.53
N ASN A 318 -2.19 7.18 14.48
CA ASN A 318 -1.20 6.85 15.51
C ASN A 318 -1.21 7.81 16.74
N ALA A 319 -2.40 8.11 17.27
CA ALA A 319 -2.53 9.11 18.34
C ALA A 319 -1.75 8.74 19.63
N PRO A 320 -1.10 9.71 20.30
CA PRO A 320 -1.11 11.16 20.06
C PRO A 320 0.03 11.63 19.13
N SER A 321 0.67 10.72 18.39
CA SER A 321 1.81 11.03 17.53
C SER A 321 1.37 11.15 16.06
N ALA A 322 2.28 11.63 15.21
CA ALA A 322 2.11 11.54 13.77
C ALA A 322 2.00 10.08 13.31
N GLN A 323 1.47 9.89 12.11
CA GLN A 323 1.33 8.59 11.46
C GLN A 323 2.66 7.82 11.38
N ASN A 324 2.59 6.50 11.33
CA ASN A 324 3.75 5.63 11.27
C ASN A 324 3.41 4.28 10.61
N PHE A 325 4.29 3.28 10.76
CA PHE A 325 4.08 1.94 10.23
C PHE A 325 4.16 0.90 11.34
N LYS A 326 3.24 -0.06 11.37
CA LYS A 326 3.22 -1.19 12.30
C LYS A 326 3.87 -2.41 11.66
N LEU A 327 4.63 -3.17 12.46
CA LEU A 327 5.33 -4.38 12.03
C LEU A 327 4.69 -5.61 12.69
N VAL A 328 4.15 -6.52 11.88
CA VAL A 328 3.37 -7.69 12.32
C VAL A 328 4.02 -8.98 11.83
N SER A 329 3.98 -10.02 12.67
CA SER A 329 4.41 -11.37 12.29
C SER A 329 3.43 -11.96 11.27
N TRP A 330 3.93 -12.28 10.07
CA TRP A 330 3.14 -12.99 9.07
C TRP A 330 2.69 -14.37 9.56
N ALA A 331 3.51 -15.04 10.36
CA ALA A 331 3.15 -16.32 10.97
C ALA A 331 1.95 -16.20 11.92
N ASP A 332 1.83 -15.08 12.64
CA ASP A 332 0.70 -14.84 13.55
C ASP A 332 -0.58 -14.57 12.77
N ILE A 333 -0.48 -13.85 11.65
CA ILE A 333 -1.60 -13.62 10.71
C ILE A 333 -2.09 -14.96 10.14
N GLU A 334 -1.19 -15.79 9.61
CA GLU A 334 -1.54 -17.10 9.08
C GLU A 334 -2.18 -18.00 10.14
N ALA A 335 -1.63 -18.02 11.36
CA ALA A 335 -2.18 -18.81 12.46
C ALA A 335 -3.59 -18.34 12.87
N ALA A 336 -3.81 -17.03 12.94
CA ALA A 336 -5.12 -16.45 13.27
C ALA A 336 -6.16 -16.80 12.20
N LEU A 337 -5.80 -16.69 10.92
CA LEU A 337 -6.68 -17.02 9.80
C LEU A 337 -6.98 -18.52 9.74
N ALA A 338 -5.99 -19.39 9.96
CA ALA A 338 -6.17 -20.85 9.98
C ALA A 338 -7.09 -21.31 11.13
N GLY A 339 -7.03 -20.64 12.29
CA GLY A 339 -7.89 -20.93 13.44
C GLY A 339 -9.39 -20.69 13.23
N THR A 340 -9.78 -20.10 12.09
CA THR A 340 -11.19 -19.85 11.72
C THR A 340 -11.72 -20.78 10.63
N ALA A 341 -10.90 -21.69 10.09
CA ALA A 341 -11.41 -22.75 9.25
C ALA A 341 -12.38 -23.60 10.08
N ALA A 342 -13.67 -23.63 9.69
CA ALA A 342 -14.66 -24.45 10.36
C ALA A 342 -14.16 -25.91 10.42
N PRO A 343 -14.40 -26.65 11.52
CA PRO A 343 -14.14 -28.08 11.51
C PRO A 343 -14.95 -28.73 10.40
N GLU A 344 -14.29 -29.55 9.58
CA GLU A 344 -14.92 -30.41 8.56
C GLU A 344 -16.05 -31.27 9.14
#